data_AF-A0A971MGN4-F1
#
_entry.id   AF-A0A971MGN4-F1
#
_cell.length_a   1.000
_cell.length_b   1.000
_cell.length_c   1.000
_cell.angle_alpha   90.00
_cell.angle_beta   90.00
_cell.angle_gamma   90.00
#
_symmetry.space_group_name_H-M   'P 1'
#
loop_
_entity.id
_entity.type
_entity.pdbx_description
1 polymer ?
#
loop_
_entity_poly.entity_id
_entity_poly.type
_entity_poly.pdbx_seq_one_letter_code
_entity_poly.pdbx_strand_id
1 'polypeptide(L)' 'MDFNELGKAIKETRLEKGLSIKNLAEGIGVSSSLLSQIERGLA' A
#
# COMPACT_ATOMS: atom_id res chain seq x y z
N MET A 1 -17.50 0.76 -1.89
CA MET A 1 -16.17 1.23 -1.44
C MET A 1 -15.37 1.48 -2.69
N ASP A 2 -14.93 2.71 -2.92
CA ASP A 2 -14.08 3.05 -4.07
C ASP A 2 -12.69 2.42 -3.84
N PHE A 3 -12.09 1.81 -4.86
CA PHE A 3 -10.74 1.24 -4.77
C PHE A 3 -9.69 2.30 -4.42
N ASN A 4 -9.96 3.57 -4.72
CA ASN A 4 -9.13 4.70 -4.28
C ASN A 4 -9.10 4.85 -2.75
N GLU A 5 -10.24 4.67 -2.09
CA GLU A 5 -10.34 4.78 -0.62
C GLU A 5 -9.59 3.62 0.05
N LEU A 6 -9.59 2.43 -0.56
CA LEU A 6 -8.82 1.28 -0.07
C LEU A 6 -7.30 1.55 -0.16
N GLY A 7 -6.82 2.04 -1.30
CA GLY A 7 -5.41 2.39 -1.49
C GLY A 7 -4.93 3.42 -0.47
N LYS A 8 -5.77 4.41 -0.18
CA LYS A 8 -5.49 5.43 0.83
C LYS A 8 -5.45 4.85 2.25
N ALA A 9 -6.40 4.01 2.62
CA ALA A 9 -6.42 3.34 3.93
C ALA A 9 -5.19 2.45 4.16
N ILE A 10 -4.74 1.73 3.11
CA ILE A 10 -3.50 0.94 3.16
C ILE A 10 -2.29 1.84 3.42
N LYS A 11 -2.18 2.95 2.68
CA LYS A 11 -1.09 3.92 2.84
C LYS A 11 -1.06 4.52 4.24
N GLU A 12 -2.21 4.95 4.76
CA GLU A 12 -2.35 5.52 6.10
C GLU A 12 -1.90 4.51 7.18
N THR A 13 -2.45 3.30 7.14
CA THR A 13 -2.09 2.22 8.09
C THR A 13 -0.59 1.88 8.01
N ARG A 14 -0.01 1.85 6.80
CA ARG A 14 1.42 1.58 6.62
C ARG A 14 2.28 2.66 7.28
N LEU A 15 1.91 3.93 7.13
CA LEU A 15 2.62 5.06 7.71
C LEU A 15 2.48 5.11 9.23
N GLU A 16 1.29 4.85 9.77
CA GLU A 16 1.04 4.75 11.23
C GLU A 16 1.91 3.68 11.90
N LYS A 17 2.17 2.58 11.18
CA LYS A 17 3.06 1.50 11.63
C LYS A 17 4.55 1.76 11.37
N GLY A 18 4.91 2.92 10.80
CA GLY A 18 6.30 3.27 10.48
C GLY A 18 6.93 2.37 9.41
N LEU A 19 6.12 1.70 8.60
CA LEU A 19 6.61 0.76 7.58
C LEU A 19 6.96 1.48 6.29
N SER A 20 8.14 1.15 5.74
CA SER A 20 8.43 1.48 4.35
C SER A 20 7.54 0.66 3.42
N ILE A 21 7.32 1.16 2.20
CA ILE A 21 6.58 0.41 1.19
C ILE A 21 7.26 -0.92 0.85
N LYS A 22 8.59 -0.96 0.90
CA LYS A 22 9.40 -2.17 0.70
C LYS A 22 9.11 -3.20 1.80
N ASN A 23 9.15 -2.77 3.06
CA ASN A 23 8.92 -3.66 4.20
C ASN A 23 7.50 -4.27 4.19
N LEU A 24 6.48 -3.46 3.87
CA LEU A 24 5.11 -3.98 3.77
C LEU A 24 4.97 -4.96 2.59
N ALA A 25 5.49 -4.60 1.42
CA ALA A 25 5.42 -5.43 0.22
C ALA A 25 6.09 -6.80 0.42
N GLU A 26 7.29 -6.80 1.01
CA GLU A 26 7.99 -8.04 1.37
C GLU A 26 7.19 -8.88 2.37
N GLY A 27 6.59 -8.25 3.39
CA GLY A 27 5.80 -8.95 4.41
C GLY A 27 4.52 -9.60 3.90
N ILE A 28 3.93 -9.11 2.80
CA ILE A 28 2.71 -9.67 2.19
C ILE A 28 2.98 -10.42 0.87
N GLY A 29 4.25 -10.55 0.47
CA GLY A 29 4.64 -11.32 -0.71
C GLY A 29 4.29 -10.68 -2.06
N VAL A 30 4.28 -9.35 -2.15
CA VAL A 30 4.03 -8.61 -3.40
C VAL A 30 5.21 -7.72 -3.77
N SER A 31 5.25 -7.22 -5.01
CA SER A 31 6.25 -6.23 -5.39
C SER A 31 5.93 -4.85 -4.79
N SER A 32 6.96 -4.10 -4.41
CA SER A 32 6.77 -2.73 -3.92
C SER A 32 6.15 -1.80 -4.97
N SER A 33 6.36 -2.07 -6.25
CA SER A 33 5.74 -1.34 -7.35
C SER A 33 4.23 -1.57 -7.42
N LEU A 34 3.78 -2.82 -7.30
CA LEU A 34 2.36 -3.16 -7.27
C LEU A 34 1.66 -2.50 -6.08
N LEU A 35 2.23 -2.63 -4.88
CA LEU A 35 1.71 -1.97 -3.68
C LEU A 35 1.64 -0.44 -3.86
N SER A 36 2.65 0.16 -4.51
CA SER A 36 2.65 1.59 -4.81
C SER A 36 1.54 2.00 -5.79
N GLN A 37 1.21 1.17 -6.78
CA GLN A 37 0.10 1.45 -7.70
C GLN A 37 -1.24 1.37 -6.97
N ILE A 38 -1.42 0.38 -6.10
CA ILE A 38 -2.63 0.24 -5.27
C ILE A 38 -2.80 1.45 -4.35
N GLU A 39 -1.75 1.88 -3.63
CA GLU A 39 -1.80 3.06 -2.75
C GLU A 39 -2.10 4.38 -3.49
N ARG A 40 -1.95 4.40 -4.82
CA ARG A 40 -2.21 5.55 -5.69
C ARG A 40 -3.51 5.43 -6.51
N GLY A 41 -4.24 4.31 -6.41
CA GLY A 41 -5.45 4.07 -7.21
C GLY A 41 -5.17 3.84 -8.70
N LEU A 42 -3.99 3.32 -9.05
CA LEU A 42 -3.55 3.11 -10.44
C LEU A 42 -3.67 1.64 -10.90
N ALA A 43 -4.22 0.77 -10.06
CA ALA A 43 -4.38 -0.67 -10.28
C ALA A 43 -5.84 -1.08 -10.04
#